data_AF-A0A3M1WQB2-F1
#
_entry.id   AF-A0A3M1WQB2-F1
#
_cell.length_a   1.000
_cell.length_b   1.000
_cell.length_c   1.000
_cell.angle_alpha   90.00
_cell.angle_beta   90.00
_cell.angle_gamma   90.00
#
_symmetry.space_group_name_H-M   'P 1'
#
loop_
_entity.id
_entity.type
_entity.pdbx_description
1 polymer ?
#
loop_
_entity_poly.entity_id
_entity_poly.type
_entity_poly.pdbx_seq_one_letter_code
_entity_poly.pdbx_strand_id
1 'polypeptide(L)'
;MIEWLTQPWSWWFSGIMISGVMLALLFFGKSFGVSDTLRAACAIGGAGRRISFFNYDWKNGLWNIVFITGAVIGGFIAHQFLGGAENGVRISEATLQDLTAMGVQADTSTLAPTDIFSWENLFTLQGLIFMVGGGFLVGFGARYAGGCTSGHAISGLSNLQLPSLIAVIGFFIGGLLMTHLILPVFLSW
;
A
#
# COMPACT_ATOMS: atom_id res chain seq x y z
N MET A 1 12.64 -2.82 26.49
CA MET A 1 12.70 -1.84 25.38
C MET A 1 12.30 -2.47 24.07
N ILE A 2 12.97 -3.54 23.62
CA ILE A 2 12.59 -4.28 22.41
C ILE A 2 11.13 -4.77 22.51
N GLU A 3 10.75 -5.34 23.64
CA GLU A 3 9.38 -5.83 23.92
C GLU A 3 8.28 -4.76 23.77
N TRP A 4 8.58 -3.50 24.09
CA TRP A 4 7.66 -2.36 23.90
C TRP A 4 7.60 -1.88 22.44
N LEU A 5 8.67 -2.07 21.68
CA LEU A 5 8.75 -1.74 20.26
C LEU A 5 8.07 -2.83 19.39
N THR A 6 8.05 -4.08 19.84
CA THR A 6 7.51 -5.22 19.08
C THR A 6 6.03 -5.49 19.33
N GLN A 7 5.43 -4.88 20.37
CA GLN A 7 4.01 -5.03 20.64
C GLN A 7 3.14 -4.20 19.66
N PRO A 8 1.90 -4.62 19.38
CA PRO A 8 0.96 -3.80 18.60
C PRO A 8 0.70 -2.47 19.31
N TRP A 9 0.95 -1.36 18.62
CA TRP A 9 0.60 -0.04 19.14
C TRP A 9 -0.86 0.30 18.87
N SER A 10 -1.45 1.07 19.78
CA SER A 10 -2.81 1.56 19.64
C SER A 10 -2.94 2.47 18.42
N TRP A 11 -4.15 2.49 17.83
CA TRP A 11 -4.45 3.29 16.65
C TRP A 11 -4.16 4.79 16.85
N TRP A 12 -4.42 5.33 18.05
CA TRP A 12 -4.19 6.75 18.35
C TRP A 12 -2.70 7.08 18.43
N PHE A 13 -1.88 6.17 18.97
CA PHE A 13 -0.43 6.36 19.04
C PHE A 13 0.19 6.34 17.64
N SER A 14 -0.16 5.34 16.84
CA SER A 14 0.23 5.25 15.43
C SER A 14 -0.21 6.48 14.64
N GLY A 15 -1.43 6.98 14.89
CA GLY A 15 -1.95 8.21 14.29
C GLY A 15 -1.14 9.46 14.62
N ILE A 16 -0.75 9.65 15.89
CA ILE A 16 0.13 10.75 16.31
C ILE A 16 1.50 10.64 15.65
N MET A 17 2.09 9.43 15.57
CA MET A 17 3.39 9.22 14.93
C MET A 17 3.35 9.53 13.43
N ILE A 18 2.36 9.02 12.69
CA ILE A 18 2.17 9.31 11.26
C ILE A 18 1.96 10.81 11.05
N SER A 19 1.13 11.45 11.87
CA SER A 19 0.87 12.89 11.77
C SER A 19 2.13 13.71 12.08
N GLY A 20 2.93 13.29 13.07
CA GLY A 20 4.21 13.92 13.40
C GLY A 20 5.20 13.84 12.24
N VAL A 21 5.30 12.68 11.58
CA VAL A 21 6.11 12.51 10.37
C VAL A 21 5.58 13.42 9.26
N MET A 22 4.27 13.45 9.02
CA MET A 22 3.66 14.32 8.01
C MET A 22 3.96 15.80 8.27
N LEU A 23 3.76 16.28 9.50
CA LEU A 23 4.03 17.66 9.88
C LEU A 23 5.51 18.03 9.74
N ALA A 24 6.42 17.15 10.15
CA ALA A 24 7.85 17.35 9.95
C ALA A 24 8.19 17.50 8.46
N LEU A 25 7.61 16.66 7.60
CA LEU A 25 7.82 16.75 6.15
C LEU A 25 7.29 18.05 5.57
N LEU A 26 6.07 18.45 5.94
CA LEU A 26 5.48 19.71 5.51
C LEU A 26 6.32 20.91 5.98
N PHE A 27 6.84 20.87 7.20
CA PHE A 27 7.72 21.92 7.74
C PHE A 27 9.00 22.10 6.92
N PHE A 28 9.58 21.02 6.40
CA PHE A 28 10.74 21.07 5.49
C PHE A 28 10.37 21.25 4.01
N GLY A 29 9.10 21.59 3.71
CA GLY A 29 8.61 21.77 2.34
C GLY A 29 8.63 20.49 1.50
N LYS A 30 8.52 19.33 2.14
CA LYS A 30 8.52 18.01 1.52
C LYS A 30 7.11 17.42 1.45
N SER A 31 6.86 16.58 0.45
CA SER A 31 5.56 15.94 0.26
C SER A 31 5.52 14.51 0.84
N PHE A 32 4.32 14.08 1.23
CA PHE A 32 4.03 12.72 1.69
C PHE A 32 3.30 11.96 0.56
N GLY A 33 4.06 11.47 -0.43
CA GLY A 33 3.49 10.89 -1.65
C GLY A 33 4.29 9.71 -2.21
N VAL A 34 3.63 8.57 -2.39
CA VAL A 34 4.26 7.35 -2.94
C VAL A 34 4.10 7.27 -4.46
N SER A 35 2.94 7.59 -5.03
CA SER A 35 2.65 7.37 -6.46
C SER A 35 3.58 8.10 -7.42
N ASP A 36 4.07 9.29 -7.05
CA ASP A 36 4.99 10.06 -7.89
C ASP A 36 6.34 9.35 -8.06
N THR A 37 6.71 8.46 -7.13
CA THR A 37 7.95 7.67 -7.23
C THR A 37 7.87 6.64 -8.35
N LEU A 38 6.71 6.03 -8.58
CA LEU A 38 6.48 5.11 -9.69
C LEU A 38 6.59 5.83 -11.02
N ARG A 39 6.06 7.05 -11.12
CA ARG A 39 6.22 7.91 -12.31
C ARG A 39 7.68 8.29 -12.54
N ALA A 40 8.42 8.61 -11.47
CA ALA A 40 9.84 8.92 -11.53
C ALA A 40 10.67 7.71 -11.98
N ALA A 41 10.36 6.51 -11.49
CA ALA A 41 10.99 5.27 -11.91
C ALA A 41 10.81 5.03 -13.42
N CYS A 42 9.61 5.23 -13.95
CA CYS A 42 9.35 5.15 -15.39
C CYS A 42 10.14 6.20 -16.20
N ALA A 43 10.24 7.44 -15.69
CA ALA A 43 11.03 8.49 -16.34
C ALA A 43 12.53 8.17 -16.36
N ILE A 44 13.08 7.68 -15.24
CA ILE A 44 14.47 7.22 -15.11
C ILE A 44 14.76 6.04 -16.05
N GLY A 45 13.81 5.09 -16.15
CA GLY A 45 13.87 3.95 -17.07
C GLY A 45 13.79 4.32 -18.56
N GLY A 46 13.72 5.61 -18.90
CA GLY A 46 13.78 6.10 -20.27
C GLY A 46 12.43 6.23 -20.97
N ALA A 47 11.31 6.01 -20.26
CA ALA A 47 9.97 6.19 -20.84
C ALA A 47 9.72 7.65 -21.30
N GLY A 48 10.41 8.62 -20.69
CA GLY A 48 10.37 10.03 -21.09
C GLY A 48 10.88 10.30 -22.52
N ARG A 49 11.66 9.39 -23.11
CA ARG A 49 12.10 9.51 -24.51
C ARG A 49 11.00 9.16 -25.52
N ARG A 50 9.98 8.39 -25.10
CA ARG A 50 8.91 7.91 -25.98
C ARG A 50 7.54 8.51 -25.67
N ILE A 51 7.31 8.94 -24.42
CA ILE A 51 6.01 9.41 -23.95
C ILE A 51 6.20 10.75 -23.23
N SER A 52 5.52 11.80 -23.71
CA SER A 52 5.59 13.16 -23.15
C SER A 52 5.19 13.21 -21.67
N PHE A 53 4.28 12.34 -21.23
CA PHE A 53 3.88 12.22 -19.83
C PHE A 53 5.04 11.90 -18.87
N PHE A 54 6.04 11.13 -19.31
CA PHE A 54 7.23 10.81 -18.51
C PHE A 54 8.40 11.76 -18.79
N ASN A 55 8.25 12.70 -19.72
CA ASN A 55 9.23 13.73 -20.02
C ASN A 55 9.08 14.91 -19.05
N TYR A 56 9.53 14.72 -17.81
CA TYR A 56 9.57 15.75 -16.79
C TYR A 56 10.86 15.65 -15.98
N ASP A 57 11.22 16.73 -15.29
CA ASP A 57 12.39 16.72 -14.41
C ASP A 57 12.08 16.00 -13.09
N TRP A 58 12.34 14.70 -13.09
CA TRP A 58 12.15 13.82 -11.94
C TRP A 58 13.03 14.19 -10.74
N LYS A 59 14.11 14.97 -10.94
CA LYS A 59 15.01 15.41 -9.85
C LYS A 59 14.29 16.34 -8.87
N ASN A 60 13.26 17.07 -9.32
CA ASN A 60 12.42 17.89 -8.45
C ASN A 60 11.64 17.04 -7.43
N GLY A 61 11.41 15.75 -7.72
CA GLY A 61 10.77 14.78 -6.84
C GLY A 61 11.74 13.84 -6.13
N LEU A 62 13.05 14.11 -6.11
CA LEU A 62 14.06 13.21 -5.54
C LEU A 62 13.76 12.83 -4.08
N TRP A 63 13.16 13.75 -3.33
CA TRP A 63 12.73 13.50 -1.96
C TRP A 63 11.78 12.29 -1.85
N ASN A 64 10.83 12.15 -2.77
CA ASN A 64 9.88 11.03 -2.72
C ASN A 64 10.60 9.70 -2.93
N ILE A 65 11.65 9.67 -3.75
CA ILE A 65 12.49 8.48 -3.94
C ILE A 65 13.26 8.14 -2.65
N VAL A 66 13.82 9.14 -1.97
CA VAL A 66 14.46 8.94 -0.66
C VAL A 66 13.45 8.42 0.35
N PHE A 67 12.25 9.01 0.39
CA PHE A 67 11.17 8.60 1.29
C PHE A 67 10.76 7.15 1.07
N ILE A 68 10.47 6.72 -0.17
CA ILE A 68 10.05 5.34 -0.45
C ILE A 68 11.18 4.34 -0.20
N THR A 69 12.43 4.71 -0.52
CA THR A 69 13.60 3.86 -0.25
C THR A 69 13.79 3.69 1.26
N GLY A 70 13.66 4.78 2.03
CA GLY A 70 13.68 4.74 3.49
C GLY A 70 12.53 3.90 4.06
N ALA A 71 11.33 3.98 3.50
CA ALA A 71 10.20 3.17 3.91
C ALA A 71 10.43 1.67 3.63
N VAL A 72 11.02 1.31 2.49
CA VAL A 72 11.40 -0.08 2.18
C VAL A 72 12.47 -0.60 3.14
N ILE A 73 13.53 0.18 3.38
CA ILE A 73 14.58 -0.19 4.35
C ILE A 73 13.99 -0.31 5.76
N GLY A 74 13.15 0.63 6.17
CA GLY A 74 12.45 0.60 7.45
C GLY A 74 11.57 -0.63 7.60
N GLY A 75 10.83 -1.00 6.56
CA GLY A 75 10.04 -2.24 6.51
C GLY A 75 10.90 -3.50 6.61
N PHE A 76 12.04 -3.54 5.92
CA PHE A 76 12.99 -4.65 6.02
C PHE A 76 13.60 -4.79 7.42
N ILE A 77 14.05 -3.68 8.02
CA ILE A 77 14.56 -3.66 9.40
C ILE A 77 13.47 -4.09 10.38
N ALA A 78 12.25 -3.58 10.20
CA ALA A 78 11.11 -3.95 11.03
C ALA A 78 10.82 -5.44 10.92
N HIS A 79 10.79 -6.01 9.70
CA HIS A 79 10.59 -7.43 9.49
C HIS A 79 11.69 -8.29 10.13
N GLN A 80 12.96 -7.91 9.99
CA GLN A 80 14.09 -8.74 10.44
C GLN A 80 14.37 -8.64 11.96
N PHE A 81 14.14 -7.46 12.57
CA PHE A 81 14.57 -7.17 13.95
C PHE A 81 13.43 -6.84 14.90
N LEU A 82 12.29 -6.37 14.39
CA LEU A 82 11.10 -6.00 15.17
C LEU A 82 9.90 -6.92 14.90
N GLY A 83 10.06 -7.86 13.96
CA GLY A 83 9.03 -8.79 13.54
C GLY A 83 8.78 -9.76 14.68
N GLY A 84 7.73 -9.52 15.46
CA GLY A 84 7.15 -10.49 16.38
C GLY A 84 6.51 -11.65 15.63
N ALA A 85 7.28 -12.35 14.79
CA ALA A 85 6.87 -13.55 14.06
C ALA A 85 6.45 -14.68 15.01
N GLU A 86 6.78 -14.58 16.30
CA GLU A 86 6.35 -15.53 17.32
C GLU A 86 4.85 -15.43 17.68
N ASN A 87 4.15 -14.32 17.34
CA ASN A 87 2.76 -14.10 17.75
C ASN A 87 1.72 -14.18 16.63
N GLY A 88 2.14 -14.37 15.38
CA GLY A 88 1.26 -14.41 14.22
C GLY A 88 0.41 -13.15 13.99
N VAL A 89 -0.19 -13.03 12.81
CA VAL A 89 -1.24 -12.05 12.55
C VAL A 89 -2.49 -12.47 13.32
N ARG A 90 -2.91 -11.64 14.28
CA ARG A 90 -4.14 -11.87 15.05
C ARG A 90 -5.35 -11.53 14.18
N ILE A 91 -5.86 -12.53 13.47
CA ILE A 91 -7.07 -12.44 12.64
C ILE A 91 -8.29 -12.79 13.51
N SER A 92 -9.43 -12.15 13.25
CA SER A 92 -10.67 -12.48 13.95
C SER A 92 -11.22 -13.85 13.52
N GLU A 93 -11.87 -14.57 14.42
CA GLU A 93 -12.48 -15.88 14.13
C GLU A 93 -13.45 -15.81 12.94
N ALA A 94 -14.25 -14.74 12.86
CA ALA A 94 -15.18 -14.51 11.75
C ALA A 94 -14.44 -14.40 10.41
N THR A 95 -13.32 -13.67 10.37
CA THR A 95 -12.52 -13.51 9.14
C THR A 95 -11.85 -14.83 8.73
N LEU A 96 -11.43 -15.67 9.69
CA LEU A 96 -10.89 -17.00 9.38
C LEU A 96 -11.96 -17.90 8.75
N GLN A 97 -13.20 -17.86 9.26
CA GLN A 97 -14.33 -18.59 8.69
C GLN A 97 -14.64 -18.12 7.26
N ASP A 98 -14.67 -16.80 7.03
CA ASP A 98 -14.90 -16.22 5.70
C ASP A 98 -13.79 -16.61 4.70
N LEU A 99 -12.52 -16.52 5.11
CA LEU A 99 -11.38 -16.89 4.25
C LEU A 99 -11.39 -18.38 3.89
N THR A 100 -11.70 -19.24 4.87
CA THR A 100 -11.82 -20.69 4.65
C THR A 100 -12.97 -21.02 3.69
N ALA A 101 -14.11 -20.33 3.81
CA ALA A 101 -15.24 -20.48 2.90
C ALA A 101 -14.90 -20.04 1.46
N MET A 102 -13.95 -19.11 1.31
CA MET A 102 -13.43 -18.67 0.02
C MET A 102 -12.20 -19.47 -0.46
N GLY A 103 -11.84 -20.58 0.19
CA GLY A 103 -10.75 -21.46 -0.24
C GLY A 103 -9.34 -20.96 0.09
N VAL A 104 -9.19 -19.92 0.91
CA VAL A 104 -7.87 -19.38 1.31
C VAL A 104 -7.46 -19.94 2.66
N GLN A 105 -6.30 -20.61 2.72
CA GLN A 105 -5.71 -21.01 3.99
C GLN A 105 -5.00 -19.79 4.60
N ALA A 106 -5.63 -19.19 5.61
CA ALA A 106 -5.06 -18.06 6.32
C ALA A 106 -3.94 -18.55 7.25
N ASP A 107 -2.71 -18.66 6.73
CA ASP A 107 -1.55 -18.92 7.58
C ASP A 107 -1.25 -17.69 8.44
N THR A 108 -1.73 -17.73 9.69
CA THR A 108 -1.51 -16.67 10.68
C THR A 108 -0.04 -16.46 11.03
N SER A 109 0.88 -17.36 10.67
CA SER A 109 2.32 -17.15 10.89
C SER A 109 2.95 -16.18 9.88
N THR A 110 2.25 -15.91 8.77
CA THR A 110 2.74 -15.03 7.70
C THR A 110 1.89 -13.76 7.58
N LEU A 111 2.48 -12.70 7.04
CA LEU A 111 1.79 -11.41 6.86
C LEU A 111 0.73 -11.43 5.74
N ALA A 112 0.85 -12.37 4.80
CA ALA A 112 -0.03 -12.49 3.65
C ALA A 112 -0.14 -13.98 3.25
N PRO A 113 -1.29 -14.42 2.72
CA PRO A 113 -1.48 -15.81 2.29
C PRO A 113 -0.47 -16.17 1.18
N THR A 114 0.42 -17.12 1.47
CA THR A 114 1.46 -17.59 0.55
C THR A 114 0.90 -18.36 -0.65
N ASP A 115 -0.33 -18.89 -0.52
CA ASP A 115 -1.09 -19.50 -1.62
C ASP A 115 -1.36 -18.53 -2.77
N ILE A 116 -1.43 -17.22 -2.48
CA ILE A 116 -1.68 -16.20 -3.50
C ILE A 116 -0.42 -15.36 -3.74
N PHE A 117 0.27 -14.98 -2.66
CA PHE A 117 1.38 -14.04 -2.70
C PHE A 117 2.71 -14.76 -2.51
N SER A 118 3.13 -15.52 -3.53
CA SER A 118 4.44 -16.17 -3.57
C SER A 118 5.09 -16.04 -4.96
N TRP A 119 6.42 -16.16 -4.99
CA TRP A 119 7.19 -16.14 -6.24
C TRP A 119 6.84 -17.31 -7.16
N GLU A 120 6.49 -18.46 -6.58
CA GLU A 120 6.07 -19.66 -7.31
C GLU A 120 4.70 -19.43 -7.98
N ASN A 121 3.78 -18.78 -7.27
CA ASN A 121 2.43 -18.51 -7.78
C ASN A 121 2.36 -17.33 -8.74
N LEU A 122 3.43 -16.54 -8.91
CA LEU A 122 3.46 -15.39 -9.83
C LEU A 122 3.12 -15.75 -11.27
N PHE A 123 3.50 -16.96 -11.70
CA PHE A 123 3.26 -17.44 -13.07
C PHE A 123 1.97 -18.27 -13.21
N THR A 124 1.18 -18.42 -12.14
CA THR A 124 -0.13 -19.06 -12.22
C THR A 124 -1.16 -18.04 -12.72
N LEU A 125 -2.29 -18.53 -13.25
CA LEU A 125 -3.37 -17.65 -13.70
C LEU A 125 -3.89 -16.79 -12.53
N GLN A 126 -4.01 -17.38 -11.34
CA GLN A 126 -4.43 -16.70 -10.13
C GLN A 126 -3.43 -15.60 -9.74
N GLY A 127 -2.14 -15.92 -9.63
CA GLY A 127 -1.13 -14.93 -9.26
C GLY A 127 -0.98 -13.79 -10.29
N LEU A 128 -1.09 -14.09 -11.59
CA LEU A 128 -1.12 -13.08 -12.64
C LEU A 128 -2.33 -12.14 -12.49
N ILE A 129 -3.53 -12.67 -12.26
CA ILE A 129 -4.73 -11.84 -12.08
C ILE A 129 -4.61 -10.97 -10.83
N PHE A 130 -4.24 -11.55 -9.69
CA PHE A 130 -4.21 -10.82 -8.42
C PHE A 130 -3.01 -9.88 -8.28
N MET A 131 -1.79 -10.33 -8.57
CA MET A 131 -0.59 -9.51 -8.37
C MET A 131 -0.35 -8.56 -9.55
N VAL A 132 -0.35 -9.07 -10.78
CA VAL A 132 -0.07 -8.25 -11.97
C VAL A 132 -1.30 -7.43 -12.36
N GLY A 133 -2.46 -8.08 -12.47
CA GLY A 133 -3.72 -7.40 -12.77
C GLY A 133 -4.12 -6.41 -11.68
N GLY A 134 -4.08 -6.84 -10.41
CA GLY A 134 -4.34 -5.96 -9.26
C GLY A 134 -3.36 -4.79 -9.19
N GLY A 135 -2.06 -5.04 -9.32
CA GLY A 135 -1.03 -3.99 -9.34
C GLY A 135 -1.22 -2.98 -10.48
N PHE A 136 -1.57 -3.47 -11.67
CA PHE A 136 -1.92 -2.62 -12.82
C PHE A 136 -3.13 -1.74 -12.52
N LEU A 137 -4.22 -2.30 -11.99
CA LEU A 137 -5.44 -1.55 -11.65
C LEU A 137 -5.18 -0.51 -10.56
N VAL A 138 -4.37 -0.83 -9.56
CA VAL A 138 -3.96 0.13 -8.51
C VAL A 138 -3.16 1.28 -9.12
N GLY A 139 -2.18 0.98 -9.98
CA GLY A 139 -1.39 2.01 -10.66
C GLY A 139 -2.22 2.89 -11.58
N PHE A 140 -3.10 2.28 -12.38
CA PHE A 140 -4.04 2.98 -13.26
C PHE A 140 -5.00 3.86 -12.45
N GLY A 141 -5.63 3.31 -11.42
CA GLY A 141 -6.59 4.02 -10.56
C GLY A 141 -5.95 5.18 -9.81
N ALA A 142 -4.76 4.99 -9.23
CA ALA A 142 -4.02 6.05 -8.58
C ALA A 142 -3.70 7.21 -9.54
N ARG A 143 -3.36 6.91 -10.80
CA ARG A 143 -3.15 7.95 -11.80
C ARG A 143 -4.45 8.64 -12.20
N TYR A 144 -5.53 7.89 -12.39
CA TYR A 144 -6.85 8.39 -12.76
C TYR A 144 -7.40 9.35 -11.68
N ALA A 145 -7.23 8.99 -10.40
CA ALA A 145 -7.60 9.84 -9.26
C ALA A 145 -6.67 11.05 -9.05
N GLY A 146 -5.47 11.02 -9.64
CA GLY A 146 -4.45 12.06 -9.42
C GLY A 146 -3.66 11.90 -8.12
N GLY A 147 -3.70 10.71 -7.49
CA GLY A 147 -3.03 10.39 -6.25
C GLY A 147 -3.42 9.01 -5.71
N CYS A 148 -2.67 8.49 -4.74
CA CYS A 148 -3.04 7.29 -3.97
C CYS A 148 -3.58 7.65 -2.57
N THR A 149 -3.80 6.65 -1.74
CA THR A 149 -4.26 6.80 -0.35
C THR A 149 -3.38 7.74 0.48
N SER A 150 -2.05 7.71 0.33
CA SER A 150 -1.16 8.63 1.07
C SER A 150 -1.35 10.10 0.64
N GLY A 151 -1.66 10.33 -0.64
CA GLY A 151 -1.91 11.65 -1.20
C GLY A 151 -3.30 12.18 -0.81
N HIS A 152 -4.36 11.40 -1.07
CA HIS A 152 -5.73 11.84 -0.83
C HIS A 152 -6.17 11.68 0.63
N ALA A 153 -5.96 10.51 1.24
CA ALA A 153 -6.49 10.23 2.58
C ALA A 153 -5.67 10.89 3.70
N ILE A 154 -4.34 10.86 3.61
CA ILE A 154 -3.48 11.45 4.64
C ILE A 154 -3.30 12.96 4.37
N SER A 155 -2.68 13.33 3.26
CA SER A 155 -2.37 14.75 2.99
C SER A 155 -3.60 15.56 2.54
N GLY A 156 -4.43 15.01 1.66
CA GLY A 156 -5.56 15.72 1.04
C GLY A 156 -6.70 16.02 2.00
N LEU A 157 -7.14 15.03 2.78
CA LEU A 157 -8.16 15.21 3.82
C LEU A 157 -7.67 16.13 4.96
N SER A 158 -6.39 16.04 5.34
CA SER A 158 -5.81 16.96 6.33
C SER A 158 -5.82 18.42 5.84
N ASN A 159 -5.73 18.63 4.53
CA ASN A 159 -5.87 19.94 3.89
C ASN A 159 -7.32 20.30 3.50
N LEU A 160 -8.32 19.52 3.95
CA LEU A 160 -9.74 19.73 3.69
C LEU A 160 -10.10 19.81 2.19
N GLN A 161 -9.36 19.09 1.34
CA GLN A 161 -9.59 19.12 -0.10
C GLN A 161 -10.82 18.29 -0.47
N LEU A 162 -11.85 18.94 -1.00
CA LEU A 162 -13.07 18.27 -1.48
C LEU A 162 -12.79 17.19 -2.56
N PRO A 163 -11.88 17.40 -3.55
CA PRO A 163 -11.54 16.34 -4.50
C PRO A 163 -10.98 15.09 -3.82
N SER A 164 -10.17 15.28 -2.77
CA SER A 164 -9.60 14.17 -2.00
C SER A 164 -10.65 13.44 -1.18
N LEU A 165 -11.65 14.13 -0.63
CA LEU A 165 -12.79 13.49 0.02
C LEU A 165 -13.57 12.59 -0.93
N ILE A 166 -13.88 13.09 -2.13
CA ILE A 166 -14.58 12.32 -3.16
C ILE A 166 -13.76 11.09 -3.57
N ALA A 167 -12.45 11.25 -3.78
CA ALA A 167 -11.55 10.15 -4.12
C ALA A 167 -11.53 9.08 -3.03
N VAL A 168 -11.42 9.47 -1.75
CA VAL A 168 -11.40 8.54 -0.62
C VAL A 168 -12.72 7.78 -0.48
N ILE A 169 -13.87 8.45 -0.61
CA ILE A 169 -15.18 7.77 -0.62
C ILE A 169 -15.22 6.72 -1.74
N GLY A 170 -14.74 7.08 -2.94
CA GLY A 170 -14.61 6.15 -4.06
C GLY A 170 -13.70 4.95 -3.76
N PHE A 171 -12.56 5.18 -3.10
CA PHE A 171 -11.64 4.10 -2.70
C PHE A 171 -12.31 3.13 -1.72
N PHE A 172 -13.06 3.63 -0.74
CA PHE A 172 -13.79 2.78 0.21
C PHE A 172 -14.90 1.99 -0.47
N ILE A 173 -15.70 2.62 -1.35
CA ILE A 173 -16.73 1.92 -2.13
C ILE A 173 -16.09 0.82 -2.97
N GLY A 174 -15.02 1.13 -3.73
CA GLY A 174 -14.30 0.16 -4.54
C GLY A 174 -13.72 -0.99 -3.71
N GLY A 175 -13.14 -0.69 -2.53
CA GLY A 175 -12.65 -1.70 -1.60
C GLY A 175 -13.75 -2.63 -1.09
N LEU A 176 -14.88 -2.08 -0.66
CA LEU A 176 -16.03 -2.86 -0.19
C LEU A 176 -16.63 -3.74 -1.30
N LEU A 177 -16.77 -3.19 -2.52
CA LEU A 177 -17.22 -3.96 -3.68
C LEU A 177 -16.23 -5.09 -4.00
N MET A 178 -14.93 -4.81 -3.96
CA MET A 178 -13.90 -5.83 -4.17
C MET A 178 -14.01 -6.93 -3.11
N THR A 179 -14.05 -6.59 -1.82
CA THR A 179 -14.09 -7.55 -0.72
C THR A 179 -15.36 -8.39 -0.71
N HIS A 180 -16.54 -7.82 -0.95
CA HIS A 180 -17.80 -8.53 -0.77
C HIS A 180 -18.38 -9.14 -2.06
N LEU A 181 -18.02 -8.65 -3.25
CA LEU A 181 -18.60 -9.12 -4.51
C LEU A 181 -17.57 -9.80 -5.42
N ILE A 182 -16.38 -9.23 -5.54
CA ILE A 182 -15.40 -9.68 -6.53
C ILE A 182 -14.52 -10.80 -5.95
N LEU A 183 -13.93 -10.56 -4.79
CA LEU A 183 -12.97 -11.46 -4.15
C LEU A 183 -13.53 -12.87 -3.87
N PRO A 184 -14.78 -13.06 -3.39
CA PRO A 184 -15.37 -14.39 -3.24
C PRO A 184 -15.53 -15.12 -4.57
N VAL A 185 -15.81 -14.39 -5.66
CA VAL A 185 -15.94 -14.98 -7.00
C VAL A 185 -14.59 -15.39 -7.55
N PHE A 186 -13.51 -14.64 -7.32
CA PHE A 186 -12.20 -14.99 -7.86
C PHE A 186 -11.42 -16.02 -7.02
N LEU A 187 -11.71 -16.13 -5.72
CA LEU A 187 -11.02 -17.08 -4.83
C LEU A 187 -11.72 -18.44 -4.71
N SER A 188 -12.99 -18.54 -5.12
CA SER A 188 -13.74 -19.80 -5.14
C SER A 188 -13.38 -20.74 -6.31
N TRP A 189 -12.41 -20.37 -7.16
CA TRP A 189 -11.99 -21.09 -8.36
C TRP A 189 -10.67 -21.83 -8.13
#